data_AF-A0AAD8BXV2-F1
#
_entry.id   AF-A0AAD8BXV2-F1
#
_cell.length_a   1.000
_cell.length_b   1.000
_cell.length_c   1.000
_cell.angle_alpha   90.00
_cell.angle_beta   90.00
_cell.angle_gamma   90.00
#
_symmetry.space_group_name_H-M   'P 1'
#
loop_
_entity.id
_entity.type
_entity.pdbx_description
1 polymer ?
#
loop_
_entity_poly.entity_id
_entity_poly.type
_entity_poly.pdbx_seq_one_letter_code
_entity_poly.pdbx_strand_id
1 'polypeptide(L)'
;MVMDQVINSLKQRFSEHGSLYADLSCLDPRNFAEILKRMPSDALQHLSGLLKKFDDTVTKDQLQTELLDFARKWENFQTTLEDEYNLIFEMEVSDSVSDNIQQPESVELPGNNHRNKCKSCKQM
;
A
#
# COMPACT_ATOMS: atom_id res chain seq x y z
N MET A 1 28.09 -1.29 35.76
CA MET A 1 27.47 -2.20 34.76
C MET A 1 27.31 -1.44 33.46
N VAL A 2 27.92 -1.93 32.37
CA VAL A 2 27.74 -1.35 31.03
C VAL A 2 26.30 -1.56 30.53
N MET A 3 25.68 -2.69 30.91
CA MET A 3 24.33 -3.06 30.47
C MET A 3 23.25 -2.13 31.04
N ASP A 4 23.34 -1.73 32.30
CA ASP A 4 22.42 -0.74 32.90
C ASP A 4 22.47 0.61 32.19
N GLN A 5 23.66 1.03 31.77
CA GLN A 5 23.85 2.29 31.05
C GLN A 5 23.23 2.22 29.65
N VAL A 6 23.39 1.09 28.96
CA VAL A 6 22.72 0.84 27.66
C VAL A 6 21.20 0.86 27.83
N ILE A 7 20.66 0.18 28.84
CA ILE A 7 19.21 0.16 29.11
C ILE A 7 18.70 1.57 29.39
N ASN A 8 19.41 2.35 30.21
CA ASN A 8 19.00 3.71 30.55
C ASN A 8 19.05 4.66 29.35
N SER A 9 20.09 4.59 28.52
CA SER A 9 20.14 5.39 27.27
C SER A 9 19.03 5.00 26.29
N LEU A 10 18.69 3.72 26.16
CA LEU A 10 17.58 3.29 25.33
C LEU A 10 16.24 3.81 25.87
N LYS A 11 15.98 3.66 27.17
CA LYS A 11 14.77 4.20 27.80
C LYS A 11 14.65 5.70 27.58
N GLN A 12 15.73 6.43 27.82
CA GLN A 12 15.78 7.87 27.62
C GLN A 12 15.44 8.25 26.16
N ARG A 13 16.09 7.63 25.18
CA ARG A 13 15.85 7.88 23.77
C ARG A 13 14.41 7.59 23.35
N PHE A 14 13.82 6.49 23.84
CA PHE A 14 12.42 6.16 23.56
C PHE A 14 11.44 7.10 24.25
N SER A 15 11.72 7.54 25.47
CA SER A 15 10.90 8.53 26.16
C SER A 15 10.95 9.89 25.48
N GLU A 16 12.12 10.32 25.01
CA GLU A 16 12.33 11.60 24.34
C GLU A 16 11.69 11.64 22.94
N HIS A 17 11.69 10.52 22.21
CA HIS A 17 11.22 10.46 20.82
C HIS A 17 9.97 9.60 20.61
N GLY A 18 9.29 9.19 21.68
CA GLY A 18 8.16 8.27 21.61
C GLY A 18 7.03 8.74 20.70
N SER A 19 6.76 10.06 20.66
CA SER A 19 5.76 10.66 19.77
C SER A 19 6.13 10.51 18.29
N LEU A 20 7.40 10.64 17.94
CA LEU A 20 7.85 10.40 16.57
C LEU A 20 7.75 8.92 16.19
N TYR A 21 8.08 8.01 17.11
CA TYR A 21 7.90 6.58 16.86
C TYR A 21 6.42 6.20 16.69
N ALA A 22 5.52 6.82 17.47
CA ALA A 22 4.08 6.65 17.31
C ALA A 22 3.61 7.13 15.92
N ASP A 23 4.08 8.30 15.48
CA ASP A 23 3.78 8.83 14.14
C ASP A 23 4.29 7.89 13.04
N LEU A 24 5.54 7.42 13.14
CA LEU A 24 6.13 6.50 12.16
C LEU A 24 5.43 5.14 12.15
N SER A 25 4.91 4.67 13.29
CA SER A 25 4.15 3.41 13.35
C SER A 25 2.87 3.47 12.51
N CYS A 26 2.30 4.66 12.28
CA CYS A 26 1.14 4.83 11.41
C CYS A 26 1.49 4.60 9.93
N LEU A 27 2.76 4.75 9.55
CA LEU A 27 3.24 4.56 8.17
C LEU A 27 3.56 3.09 7.85
N ASP A 28 3.55 2.22 8.86
CA ASP A 28 3.76 0.79 8.68
C ASP A 28 2.49 0.13 8.14
N PRO A 29 2.53 -0.49 6.94
CA PRO A 29 1.35 -1.10 6.36
C PRO A 29 0.72 -2.20 7.22
N ARG A 30 1.51 -2.84 8.09
CA ARG A 30 1.00 -3.84 9.05
C ARG A 30 -0.02 -3.25 10.03
N ASN A 31 -0.01 -1.93 10.22
CA ASN A 31 -0.91 -1.22 11.11
C ASN A 31 -2.10 -0.57 10.38
N PHE A 32 -2.19 -0.68 9.04
CA PHE A 32 -3.22 0.01 8.25
C PHE A 32 -4.65 -0.40 8.64
N ALA A 33 -4.87 -1.68 8.93
CA ALA A 33 -6.17 -2.16 9.41
C ALA A 33 -6.63 -1.46 10.70
N GLU A 34 -5.71 -1.14 11.61
CA GLU A 34 -6.03 -0.49 12.88
C GLU A 34 -6.22 1.02 12.74
N ILE A 35 -5.37 1.70 11.96
CA ILE A 35 -5.54 3.15 11.74
C ILE A 35 -6.81 3.47 10.94
N LEU A 36 -7.23 2.57 10.04
CA LEU A 36 -8.48 2.71 9.29
C LEU A 36 -9.71 2.59 10.20
N LYS A 37 -9.63 1.77 11.26
CA LYS A 37 -10.69 1.68 12.28
C LYS A 37 -10.71 2.92 13.16
N ARG A 38 -9.53 3.34 13.65
CA ARG A 38 -9.43 4.47 14.57
C ARG A 38 -8.01 5.05 14.59
N MET A 39 -7.79 6.08 13.78
CA MET A 39 -6.60 6.90 13.88
C MET A 39 -6.65 7.81 15.12
N PRO A 40 -5.59 7.89 15.94
CA PRO A 40 -5.49 8.86 17.02
C PRO A 40 -5.52 10.30 16.50
N SER A 41 -6.17 11.21 17.22
CA SER A 41 -6.32 12.61 16.80
C SER A 41 -4.99 13.37 16.73
N ASP A 42 -4.01 12.93 17.50
CA ASP A 42 -2.65 13.47 17.58
C ASP A 42 -1.64 12.73 16.68
N ALA A 43 -2.08 11.70 15.93
CA ALA A 43 -1.21 10.99 15.00
C ALA A 43 -0.64 11.93 13.93
N LEU A 44 0.63 11.73 13.57
CA LEU A 44 1.38 12.52 12.59
C LEU A 44 1.65 13.96 13.02
N GLN A 45 1.34 14.35 14.27
CA GLN A 45 1.52 15.71 14.75
C GLN A 45 3.00 16.11 14.78
N HIS A 46 3.88 15.25 15.26
CA HIS A 46 5.32 15.52 15.31
C HIS A 46 5.92 15.47 13.91
N LEU A 47 5.54 14.47 13.11
CA LEU A 47 5.97 14.33 11.73
C LEU A 47 5.60 15.56 10.89
N SER A 48 4.37 16.07 11.03
CA SER A 48 3.93 17.29 10.33
C SER A 48 4.82 18.49 10.66
N GLY A 49 5.21 18.67 11.93
CA GLY A 49 6.16 19.71 12.33
C GLY A 49 7.55 19.56 11.70
N LEU A 50 8.05 18.33 11.57
CA LEU A 50 9.35 18.06 10.94
C LEU A 50 9.32 18.29 9.42
N LEU A 51 8.18 18.07 8.77
CA LEU A 51 8.02 18.26 7.33
C LEU A 51 7.92 19.73 6.91
N LYS A 52 7.54 20.62 7.83
CA LYS A 52 7.49 22.07 7.59
C LYS A 52 8.80 22.71 7.13
N LYS A 53 9.93 22.05 7.38
CA LYS A 53 11.23 22.51 6.86
C LYS A 53 11.38 22.33 5.34
N PHE A 54 10.57 21.47 4.74
CA PHE A 54 10.56 21.19 3.31
C PHE A 54 9.36 21.85 2.61
N ASP A 55 8.21 21.83 3.27
CA ASP A 55 6.96 22.42 2.77
C ASP A 55 6.16 22.94 3.97
N ASP A 56 6.03 24.27 4.07
CA ASP A 56 5.39 24.96 5.19
C ASP A 56 3.85 24.84 5.17
N THR A 57 3.28 24.42 4.04
CA THR A 57 1.84 24.23 3.87
C THR A 57 1.35 22.90 4.44
N VAL A 58 2.27 21.96 4.71
CA VAL A 58 1.93 20.64 5.25
C VAL A 58 1.30 20.77 6.63
N THR A 59 0.08 20.25 6.75
CA THR A 59 -0.65 20.14 8.00
C THR A 59 -0.81 18.68 8.42
N LYS A 60 -0.97 18.46 9.74
CA LYS A 60 -1.29 17.14 10.29
C LYS A 60 -2.55 16.55 9.65
N ASP A 61 -3.61 17.33 9.50
CA ASP A 61 -4.90 16.84 8.99
C ASP A 61 -4.81 16.41 7.52
N GLN A 62 -4.03 17.12 6.71
CA GLN A 62 -3.72 16.68 5.34
C GLN A 62 -2.97 15.36 5.33
N LEU A 63 -1.91 15.22 6.14
CA LEU A 63 -1.16 13.95 6.22
C LEU A 63 -2.03 12.78 6.68
N GLN A 64 -2.91 13.00 7.66
CA GLN A 64 -3.85 11.97 8.12
C GLN A 64 -4.81 11.56 7.00
N THR A 65 -5.33 12.55 6.26
CA THR A 65 -6.25 12.30 5.13
C THR A 65 -5.57 11.49 4.03
N GLU A 66 -4.38 11.91 3.61
CA GLU A 66 -3.59 11.22 2.58
C GLU A 66 -3.18 9.81 3.03
N LEU A 67 -2.76 9.64 4.28
CA LEU A 67 -2.40 8.32 4.81
C LEU A 67 -3.60 7.38 4.85
N LEU A 68 -4.79 7.85 5.24
CA LEU A 68 -6.00 7.04 5.24
C LEU A 68 -6.42 6.65 3.82
N ASP A 69 -6.32 7.57 2.86
CA ASP A 69 -6.57 7.28 1.46
C ASP A 69 -5.58 6.23 0.91
N PHE A 70 -4.30 6.40 1.21
CA PHE A 70 -3.25 5.45 0.86
C PHE A 70 -3.50 4.07 1.48
N ALA A 71 -3.82 4.01 2.77
CA ALA A 71 -4.07 2.77 3.49
C ALA A 71 -5.25 1.99 2.91
N ARG A 72 -6.32 2.67 2.45
CA ARG A 72 -7.46 2.02 1.77
C ARG A 72 -7.07 1.38 0.44
N LYS A 73 -6.09 1.95 -0.24
CA LYS A 73 -5.62 1.51 -1.56
C LYS A 73 -4.45 0.52 -1.46
N TRP A 74 -3.92 0.29 -0.26
CA TRP A 74 -2.71 -0.49 -0.04
C TRP A 74 -2.80 -1.90 -0.63
N GLU A 75 -3.92 -2.60 -0.46
CA GLU A 75 -4.12 -3.94 -1.02
C GLU A 75 -4.00 -3.94 -2.54
N ASN A 76 -4.54 -2.92 -3.21
CA ASN A 76 -4.45 -2.78 -4.67
C ASN A 76 -3.02 -2.49 -5.17
N PHE A 77 -2.17 -1.91 -4.32
CA PHE A 77 -0.75 -1.70 -4.63
C PHE A 77 0.08 -2.97 -4.43
N GLN A 78 -0.42 -3.95 -3.67
CA GLN A 78 0.25 -5.23 -3.44
C GLN A 78 -0.05 -6.26 -4.53
N THR A 79 -1.14 -6.09 -5.28
CA THR A 79 -1.49 -6.93 -6.42
C THR A 79 -0.36 -6.93 -7.45
N THR A 80 0.22 -8.09 -7.70
CA THR A 80 1.17 -8.26 -8.79
C THR A 80 0.44 -8.43 -10.12
N LEU A 81 1.16 -8.29 -11.23
CA LEU A 81 0.60 -8.58 -12.56
C LEU A 81 0.07 -10.02 -12.64
N GLU A 82 0.74 -10.96 -11.98
CA GLU A 82 0.32 -12.36 -11.96
C GLU A 82 -0.99 -12.56 -11.19
N ASP A 83 -1.15 -11.88 -10.04
CA ASP A 83 -2.43 -11.85 -9.30
C ASP A 83 -3.56 -11.26 -10.15
N GLU A 84 -3.27 -10.20 -10.91
CA GLU A 84 -4.24 -9.56 -11.79
C GLU A 84 -4.68 -10.48 -12.94
N TYR A 85 -3.74 -11.21 -13.58
CA TYR A 85 -4.07 -12.21 -14.60
C TYR A 85 -4.89 -13.37 -14.04
N ASN A 86 -4.57 -13.84 -12.83
CA ASN A 86 -5.31 -14.92 -12.18
C ASN A 86 -6.75 -14.51 -11.85
N LEU A 87 -6.97 -13.28 -11.36
CA LEU A 87 -8.32 -12.74 -11.12
C LEU A 87 -9.16 -12.64 -12.40
N ILE A 88 -8.57 -12.20 -13.50
CA ILE A 88 -9.24 -12.14 -14.81
C ILE A 88 -9.62 -13.55 -15.27
N PHE A 89 -8.70 -14.50 -15.18
CA PHE A 89 -8.95 -15.89 -15.55
C PHE A 89 -10.05 -16.53 -14.70
N GLU A 90 -10.03 -16.32 -13.39
CA GLU A 90 -11.08 -16.83 -12.47
C GLU A 90 -12.46 -16.22 -12.76
N MET A 91 -12.54 -14.94 -13.11
CA MET A 91 -13.80 -14.30 -13.54
C MET A 91 -14.32 -14.87 -14.86
N GLU A 92 -13.45 -15.13 -15.85
CA GLU A 92 -13.85 -15.70 -17.15
C GLU A 92 -14.29 -17.18 -17.04
N VAL A 93 -13.69 -17.95 -16.11
CA VAL A 93 -14.08 -19.34 -15.83
C VAL A 93 -15.40 -19.40 -15.06
N SER A 94 -15.69 -18.43 -14.17
CA SER A 94 -16.95 -18.38 -13.42
C SER A 94 -18.17 -18.06 -14.29
N ASP A 95 -18.00 -17.37 -15.42
CA ASP A 95 -19.10 -17.01 -16.34
C ASP A 95 -19.35 -18.10 -17.42
N SER A 96 -18.55 -19.16 -17.44
CA SER A 96 -18.61 -20.24 -18.45
C SER A 96 -19.01 -21.62 -17.91
N VAL A 97 -19.36 -21.77 -16.63
CA VAL A 97 -19.98 -23.01 -16.14
C VAL A 97 -21.50 -22.98 -16.28
N SER A 98 -21.96 -22.98 -17.53
CA SER A 98 -23.17 -23.69 -17.92
C SER A 98 -22.79 -24.69 -19.00
N ASP A 99 -22.89 -25.97 -18.64
CA ASP A 99 -22.87 -27.16 -19.47
C ASP A 99 -21.53 -27.74 -19.96
N ASN A 100 -21.13 -28.78 -19.21
CA ASN A 100 -20.62 -30.09 -19.63
C ASN A 100 -19.10 -30.34 -19.71
N ILE A 101 -18.76 -31.44 -19.04
CA ILE A 101 -17.48 -32.14 -18.92
C ILE A 101 -17.01 -32.68 -20.29
N GLN A 102 -15.74 -32.46 -20.66
CA GLN A 102 -14.84 -33.49 -21.20
C GLN A 102 -13.36 -33.02 -21.17
N GLN A 103 -12.47 -33.94 -20.79
CA GLN A 103 -11.00 -33.82 -20.68
C GLN A 103 -10.26 -33.46 -22.00
N PRO A 104 -8.95 -33.12 -21.95
CA PRO A 104 -8.30 -32.23 -22.91
C PRO A 104 -7.77 -32.96 -24.15
N GLU A 105 -8.13 -32.47 -25.33
CA GLU A 105 -7.40 -32.71 -26.58
C GLU A 105 -6.58 -31.46 -26.92
N SER A 106 -5.30 -31.68 -27.19
CA SER A 106 -4.33 -30.69 -27.66
C SER A 106 -4.78 -30.03 -28.96
N VAL A 107 -4.99 -28.71 -28.96
CA VAL A 107 -5.25 -27.92 -30.17
C VAL A 107 -4.48 -26.60 -30.15
N GLU A 108 -3.89 -26.31 -31.30
CA GLU A 108 -2.90 -25.29 -31.64
C GLU A 108 -3.36 -23.84 -31.37
N LEU A 109 -2.40 -22.98 -31.01
CA LEU A 109 -2.59 -21.54 -30.77
C LEU A 109 -3.08 -20.80 -32.04
N PRO A 110 -4.28 -20.21 -32.07
CA PRO A 110 -4.62 -19.25 -33.10
C PRO A 110 -4.00 -17.89 -32.72
N GLY A 111 -2.98 -17.49 -33.49
CA GLY A 111 -2.38 -16.17 -33.36
C GLY A 111 -3.41 -15.08 -33.64
N ASN A 112 -3.66 -14.21 -32.66
CA ASN A 112 -4.45 -13.00 -32.86
C ASN A 112 -3.62 -11.75 -32.55
N ASN A 113 -3.26 -11.07 -33.64
CA ASN A 113 -2.76 -9.71 -33.69
C ASN A 113 -3.81 -8.73 -33.16
N HIS A 114 -3.74 -8.37 -31.88
CA HIS A 114 -4.31 -7.11 -31.40
C HIS A 114 -3.19 -6.19 -30.95
N ARG A 115 -2.55 -5.54 -31.94
CA ARG A 115 -1.71 -4.36 -31.70
C ARG A 115 -2.61 -3.21 -31.25
N ASN A 116 -2.85 -3.11 -29.95
CA ASN A 116 -3.38 -1.90 -29.35
C ASN A 116 -2.28 -0.84 -29.40
N LYS A 117 -2.23 -0.05 -30.48
CA LYS A 117 -1.30 1.06 -30.61
C LYS A 117 -1.65 2.12 -29.57
N CYS A 118 -0.69 2.42 -28.69
CA CYS A 118 -0.75 3.52 -27.73
C CYS A 118 -1.08 4.84 -28.44
N LYS A 119 -2.11 5.56 -27.97
CA LYS A 119 -2.56 6.85 -28.53
C LYS A 119 -1.69 8.05 -28.14
N SER A 120 -0.53 7.85 -27.50
CA SER A 120 0.32 8.94 -27.01
C SER A 120 1.77 8.86 -27.52
N CYS A 121 1.93 8.71 -28.83
CA CYS A 121 3.19 9.08 -29.48
C CYS A 121 2.97 10.39 -30.24
N LYS A 122 3.36 11.52 -29.63
CA LYS A 122 3.53 12.79 -30.34
C LYS A 122 4.62 12.56 -31.39
N GLN A 123 4.27 12.72 -32.67
CA GLN A 123 5.25 12.79 -33.75
C GLN A 123 6.03 14.10 -33.58
N MET A 124 7.33 14.00 -33.32
CA MET A 124 8.29 15.06 -33.66
C MET A 124 8.67 14.91 -35.12
#